data_AF-A0A352Y0M0-F1
#
_entry.id   AF-A0A352Y0M0-F1
#
_cell.length_a   1.000
_cell.length_b   1.000
_cell.length_c   1.000
_cell.angle_alpha   90.00
_cell.angle_beta   90.00
_cell.angle_gamma   90.00
#
_symmetry.space_group_name_H-M   'P 1'
#
loop_
_entity.id
_entity.type
_entity.pdbx_description
1 polymer ?
#
loop_
_entity_poly.entity_id
_entity_poly.type
_entity_poly.pdbx_seq_one_letter_code
_entity_poly.pdbx_strand_id
1 'polypeptide(L)'
;MSALKIALLGVSEVEHGDHRLTFPDRKALALLAYLATEGGVQERQKLTRLLWPESDMAHGRTALRITLLHLRHILEENASPDCEAHLLITHDTIGLDPASGIDLDLHALETAWKLVRALPAPEALQEEVRRTLIARLQSAAVLYRGGFLQDFTLRNTLDFDNWVGMQQGYWYQRIEQVFDWLSQLQIAEGALEQAIETVERWRSFDPLNEDISLRLMHLQFASGNRIAALKTYETYQDVLMTELSAKPSRKLGALAEVLRNA
;
A
#
# COMPACT_ATOMS: atom_id res chain seq x y z
N MET A 1 -21.70 -8.49 2.15
CA MET A 1 -20.31 -8.56 2.63
C MET A 1 -19.46 -8.99 1.45
N SER A 2 -18.30 -8.38 1.24
CA SER A 2 -17.38 -8.86 0.19
C SER A 2 -17.04 -10.31 0.49
N ALA A 3 -17.20 -11.17 -0.51
CA ALA A 3 -16.82 -12.57 -0.36
C ALA A 3 -15.29 -12.66 -0.35
N LEU A 4 -14.61 -12.01 -1.30
CA LEU A 4 -13.16 -12.10 -1.50
C LEU A 4 -12.46 -10.79 -1.14
N LYS A 5 -11.62 -10.82 -0.11
CA LYS A 5 -10.71 -9.73 0.27
C LYS A 5 -9.32 -9.99 -0.28
N ILE A 6 -8.75 -9.00 -0.95
CA ILE A 6 -7.40 -9.05 -1.52
C ILE A 6 -6.63 -7.86 -0.95
N ALA A 7 -5.57 -8.15 -0.20
CA ALA A 7 -4.75 -7.15 0.44
C ALA A 7 -3.32 -7.21 -0.11
N LEU A 8 -2.92 -6.19 -0.87
CA LEU A 8 -1.65 -6.13 -1.60
C LEU A 8 -0.70 -5.04 -1.10
N LEU A 9 -1.13 -4.14 -0.20
CA LEU A 9 -0.32 -3.06 0.37
C LEU A 9 0.50 -3.56 1.57
N GLY A 10 1.49 -4.40 1.30
CA GLY A 10 2.33 -5.09 2.27
C GLY A 10 2.52 -6.54 1.85
N VAL A 11 2.78 -7.42 2.82
CA VAL A 11 2.75 -8.87 2.56
C VAL A 11 1.35 -9.24 2.09
N SER A 12 1.28 -9.97 0.97
CA SER A 12 0.01 -10.29 0.32
C SER A 12 -0.85 -11.22 1.17
N GLU A 13 -2.11 -10.83 1.36
CA GLU A 13 -3.09 -11.62 2.07
C GLU A 13 -4.37 -11.70 1.24
N VAL A 14 -4.92 -12.90 1.11
CA VAL A 14 -6.17 -13.12 0.39
C VAL A 14 -7.07 -13.93 1.30
N GLU A 15 -8.29 -13.46 1.51
CA GLU A 15 -9.28 -14.09 2.35
C GLU A 15 -10.58 -14.27 1.58
N HIS A 16 -11.23 -15.41 1.76
CA HIS A 16 -12.55 -15.68 1.23
C HIS A 16 -13.50 -16.01 2.38
N GLY A 17 -14.48 -15.14 2.62
CA GLY A 17 -15.24 -15.13 3.87
C GLY A 17 -14.32 -14.92 5.06
N ASP A 18 -14.28 -15.89 5.97
CA ASP A 18 -13.42 -15.90 7.17
C ASP A 18 -12.16 -16.76 6.99
N HIS A 19 -11.89 -17.28 5.78
CA HIS A 19 -10.77 -18.19 5.52
C HIS A 19 -9.65 -17.52 4.74
N ARG A 20 -8.44 -17.53 5.28
CA ARG A 20 -7.23 -17.13 4.56
C ARG A 20 -6.88 -18.18 3.50
N LEU A 21 -6.77 -17.74 2.25
CA LEU A 21 -6.41 -18.60 1.12
C LEU A 21 -4.90 -18.82 1.06
N THR A 22 -4.52 -20.07 0.78
CA THR A 22 -3.13 -20.45 0.50
C THR A 22 -2.99 -20.83 -0.96
N PHE A 23 -1.95 -20.33 -1.62
CA PHE A 23 -1.71 -20.60 -3.03
C PHE A 23 -0.67 -21.72 -3.20
N PRO A 24 -0.93 -22.72 -4.07
CA PRO A 24 -0.03 -23.86 -4.27
C PRO A 24 1.29 -23.43 -4.93
N ASP A 25 1.25 -22.34 -5.68
CA ASP A 25 2.41 -21.75 -6.30
C ASP A 25 2.34 -20.21 -6.26
N ARG A 26 3.51 -19.56 -6.33
CA ARG A 26 3.60 -18.10 -6.31
C ARG A 26 3.01 -17.48 -7.58
N LYS A 27 3.00 -18.19 -8.72
CA LYS A 27 2.45 -17.66 -9.98
C LYS A 27 0.93 -17.48 -9.93
N ALA A 28 0.22 -18.32 -9.17
CA ALA A 28 -1.21 -18.20 -8.93
C ALA A 28 -1.54 -16.90 -8.18
N LEU A 29 -0.81 -16.62 -7.10
CA LEU A 29 -0.94 -15.36 -6.36
C LEU A 29 -0.52 -14.15 -7.23
N ALA A 30 0.57 -14.27 -7.99
CA ALA A 30 1.01 -13.22 -8.90
C ALA A 30 -0.02 -12.90 -9.98
N LEU A 31 -0.66 -13.93 -10.55
CA LEU A 31 -1.72 -13.77 -11.54
C LEU A 31 -2.93 -13.07 -10.90
N LEU A 32 -3.37 -13.51 -9.71
CA LEU A 32 -4.48 -12.86 -9.01
C LEU A 32 -4.17 -11.39 -8.70
N ALA A 33 -3.00 -11.10 -8.13
CA ALA A 33 -2.56 -9.75 -7.82
C ALA A 33 -2.48 -8.88 -9.08
N TYR A 34 -1.96 -9.41 -10.19
CA TYR A 34 -1.91 -8.71 -11.46
C TYR A 34 -3.31 -8.35 -11.97
N LEU A 35 -4.23 -9.31 -11.99
CA LEU A 35 -5.61 -9.08 -12.43
C LEU A 35 -6.34 -8.09 -11.51
N ALA A 36 -6.13 -8.16 -10.20
CA ALA A 36 -6.74 -7.26 -9.21
C ALA A 36 -6.26 -5.82 -9.36
N THR A 37 -4.96 -5.64 -9.58
CA THR A 37 -4.35 -4.30 -9.68
C THR A 37 -4.63 -3.65 -11.03
N GLU A 38 -4.48 -4.36 -12.15
CA GLU A 38 -4.70 -3.79 -13.49
C GLU A 38 -6.19 -3.62 -13.80
N GLY A 39 -7.03 -4.49 -13.23
CA GLY A 39 -8.45 -4.55 -13.54
C GLY A 39 -8.74 -4.93 -15.01
N GLY A 40 -10.03 -4.96 -15.34
CA GLY A 40 -10.50 -5.30 -16.68
C GLY A 40 -10.15 -6.72 -17.12
N VAL A 41 -10.30 -6.97 -18.43
CA VAL A 41 -9.94 -8.24 -19.06
C VAL A 41 -8.55 -8.14 -19.69
N GLN A 42 -7.69 -9.11 -19.41
CA GLN A 42 -6.31 -9.20 -19.88
C GLN A 42 -6.16 -10.33 -20.89
N GLU A 43 -5.36 -10.12 -21.93
CA GLU A 43 -5.07 -11.16 -22.92
C GLU A 43 -4.23 -12.29 -22.34
N ARG A 44 -4.59 -13.54 -22.65
CA ARG A 44 -3.83 -14.74 -22.24
C ARG A 44 -2.37 -14.69 -22.71
N GLN A 45 -2.13 -14.17 -23.91
CA GLN A 45 -0.78 -14.04 -24.46
C GLN A 45 0.08 -13.06 -23.65
N LYS A 46 -0.48 -11.92 -23.24
CA LYS A 46 0.19 -10.94 -22.38
C LYS A 46 0.56 -11.55 -21.04
N LEU A 47 -0.41 -12.20 -20.39
CA LEU A 47 -0.19 -12.88 -19.10
C LEU A 47 0.84 -14.01 -19.19
N THR A 48 0.84 -14.74 -20.31
CA THR A 48 1.82 -15.81 -20.54
C THR A 48 3.24 -15.25 -20.59
N ARG A 49 3.47 -14.18 -21.36
CA ARG A 49 4.79 -13.54 -21.47
C ARG A 49 5.25 -12.92 -20.14
N LEU A 50 4.33 -12.30 -19.42
CA LEU A 50 4.61 -11.66 -18.13
C LEU A 50 5.07 -12.67 -17.08
N LEU A 51 4.37 -13.80 -16.98
CA LEU A 51 4.54 -14.76 -15.89
C LEU A 51 5.38 -15.99 -16.27
N TRP A 52 5.56 -16.32 -17.54
CA TRP A 52 6.41 -17.45 -17.99
C TRP A 52 7.26 -17.05 -19.21
N PRO A 53 8.10 -16.01 -19.11
CA PRO A 53 8.92 -15.51 -20.22
C PRO A 53 9.93 -16.54 -20.74
N GLU A 54 10.35 -17.49 -19.89
CA GLU A 54 11.29 -18.55 -20.24
C GLU A 54 10.66 -19.69 -21.07
N SER A 55 9.33 -19.78 -21.07
CA SER A 55 8.61 -20.83 -21.79
C SER A 55 8.33 -20.40 -23.23
N ASP A 56 8.35 -21.36 -24.15
CA ASP A 56 7.73 -21.09 -25.45
C ASP A 56 6.21 -20.85 -25.29
N MET A 57 5.58 -20.32 -26.34
CA MET A 57 4.16 -19.96 -26.31
C MET A 57 3.22 -21.14 -26.00
N ALA A 58 3.58 -22.37 -26.37
CA ALA A 58 2.72 -23.54 -26.14
C ALA A 58 2.80 -24.01 -24.68
N HIS A 59 4.02 -24.11 -24.15
CA HIS A 59 4.28 -24.44 -22.75
C HIS A 59 3.72 -23.37 -21.80
N GLY A 60 3.95 -22.08 -22.12
CA GLY A 60 3.44 -20.96 -21.33
C GLY A 60 1.90 -20.93 -21.26
N ARG A 61 1.21 -21.17 -22.37
CA ARG A 61 -0.27 -21.30 -22.36
C ARG A 61 -0.75 -22.49 -21.52
N THR A 62 -0.01 -23.59 -21.56
CA THR A 62 -0.32 -24.77 -20.75
C THR A 62 -0.15 -24.46 -19.26
N ALA A 63 0.94 -23.80 -18.87
CA ALA A 63 1.18 -23.34 -17.51
C ALA A 63 0.09 -22.37 -17.04
N LEU A 64 -0.26 -21.37 -17.85
CA LEU A 64 -1.36 -20.44 -17.56
C LEU A 64 -2.69 -21.18 -17.34
N ARG A 65 -3.01 -22.18 -18.18
CA ARG A 65 -4.24 -22.97 -18.01
C ARG A 65 -4.26 -23.75 -16.69
N ILE A 66 -3.14 -24.35 -16.30
CA ILE A 66 -3.01 -25.09 -15.03
C ILE A 66 -3.15 -24.13 -13.85
N THR A 67 -2.42 -23.01 -13.88
CA THR A 67 -2.49 -21.98 -12.82
C THR A 67 -3.90 -21.41 -12.68
N LEU A 68 -4.62 -21.19 -13.79
CA LEU A 68 -6.03 -20.77 -13.74
C LEU A 68 -6.96 -21.82 -13.15
N LEU A 69 -6.72 -23.10 -13.44
CA LEU A 69 -7.51 -24.19 -12.84
C LEU A 69 -7.33 -24.20 -11.33
N HIS A 70 -6.08 -24.08 -10.84
CA HIS A 70 -5.79 -23.98 -9.42
C HIS A 70 -6.41 -22.73 -8.80
N LEU A 71 -6.24 -21.56 -9.43
CA LEU A 71 -6.78 -20.30 -8.94
C LEU A 71 -8.30 -20.35 -8.85
N ARG A 72 -8.97 -20.89 -9.87
CA ARG A 72 -10.42 -21.08 -9.86
C ARG A 72 -10.85 -21.97 -8.69
N HIS A 73 -10.20 -23.12 -8.52
CA HIS A 73 -10.55 -24.05 -7.44
C HIS A 73 -10.40 -23.39 -6.05
N ILE A 74 -9.31 -22.67 -5.81
CA ILE A 74 -9.07 -21.98 -4.52
C ILE A 74 -10.14 -20.93 -4.22
N LEU A 75 -10.56 -20.19 -5.24
CA LEU A 75 -11.60 -19.17 -5.11
C LEU A 75 -13.01 -19.78 -4.98
N GLU A 76 -13.28 -20.93 -5.60
CA GLU A 76 -14.59 -21.60 -5.58
C GLU A 76 -14.79 -22.54 -4.38
N GLU A 77 -13.75 -23.20 -3.89
CA GLU A 77 -13.83 -24.22 -2.82
C GLU A 77 -14.34 -23.65 -1.49
N ASN A 78 -14.03 -22.38 -1.24
CA ASN A 78 -14.46 -21.66 -0.03
C ASN A 78 -15.65 -20.72 -0.30
N ALA A 79 -16.23 -20.79 -1.51
CA ALA A 79 -17.37 -19.98 -1.90
C ALA A 79 -18.66 -20.50 -1.27
N SER A 80 -19.50 -19.59 -0.78
CA SER A 80 -20.90 -19.95 -0.53
C SER A 80 -21.57 -20.33 -1.85
N PRO A 81 -22.56 -21.25 -1.86
CA PRO A 81 -23.25 -21.69 -3.09
C PRO A 81 -23.88 -20.54 -3.90
N ASP A 82 -24.18 -19.42 -3.25
CA ASP A 82 -24.76 -18.21 -3.83
C ASP A 82 -23.71 -17.20 -4.34
N CYS A 83 -22.41 -17.50 -4.25
CA CYS A 83 -21.35 -16.58 -4.64
C CYS A 83 -21.09 -16.63 -6.14
N GLU A 84 -21.12 -15.46 -6.80
CA GLU A 84 -20.79 -15.34 -8.21
C GLU A 84 -19.31 -15.67 -8.46
N ALA A 85 -19.00 -16.23 -9.63
CA ALA A 85 -17.64 -16.58 -9.99
C ALA A 85 -16.75 -15.33 -10.05
N HIS A 86 -15.69 -15.29 -9.25
CA HIS A 86 -14.77 -14.15 -9.21
C HIS A 86 -13.96 -13.94 -10.49
N LEU A 87 -13.86 -14.94 -11.36
CA LEU A 87 -13.03 -14.90 -12.58
C LEU A 87 -13.89 -14.86 -13.85
N LEU A 88 -13.63 -13.85 -14.68
CA LEU A 88 -14.15 -13.75 -16.05
C LEU A 88 -13.17 -14.43 -17.00
N ILE A 89 -13.48 -15.64 -17.44
CA ILE A 89 -12.59 -16.44 -18.29
C ILE A 89 -13.25 -16.70 -19.64
N THR A 90 -12.60 -16.23 -20.71
CA THR A 90 -12.97 -16.54 -22.10
C THR A 90 -11.86 -17.36 -22.77
N HIS A 91 -12.03 -17.67 -24.06
CA HIS A 91 -11.02 -18.37 -24.84
C HIS A 91 -9.69 -17.59 -24.94
N ASP A 92 -9.75 -16.26 -24.98
CA ASP A 92 -8.59 -15.39 -25.23
C ASP A 92 -8.27 -14.42 -24.08
N THR A 93 -9.22 -14.19 -23.17
CA THR A 93 -9.09 -13.19 -22.10
C THR A 93 -9.40 -13.76 -20.72
N ILE A 94 -8.80 -13.13 -19.72
CA ILE A 94 -8.94 -13.45 -18.30
C ILE A 94 -9.08 -12.13 -17.54
N GLY A 95 -10.06 -12.01 -16.66
CA GLY A 95 -10.23 -10.86 -15.77
C GLY A 95 -10.79 -11.30 -14.42
N LEU A 96 -10.84 -10.35 -13.48
CA LEU A 96 -11.67 -10.48 -12.29
C LEU A 96 -13.04 -9.84 -12.56
N ASP A 97 -14.08 -10.43 -12.01
CA ASP A 97 -15.42 -9.87 -12.08
C ASP A 97 -15.58 -8.77 -11.00
N PRO A 98 -15.69 -7.49 -11.38
CA PRO A 98 -15.91 -6.42 -10.41
C PRO A 98 -17.26 -6.52 -9.69
N ALA A 99 -18.24 -7.22 -10.25
CA ALA A 99 -19.56 -7.41 -9.63
C ALA A 99 -19.54 -8.49 -8.52
N SER A 100 -18.54 -9.38 -8.52
CA SER A 100 -18.43 -10.50 -7.57
C SER A 100 -18.09 -10.11 -6.13
N GLY A 101 -18.16 -8.82 -5.79
CA GLY A 101 -17.96 -8.32 -4.42
C GLY A 101 -16.53 -8.48 -3.93
N ILE A 102 -15.54 -8.14 -4.75
CA ILE A 102 -14.12 -8.14 -4.36
C ILE A 102 -13.81 -6.88 -3.55
N ASP A 103 -13.26 -7.03 -2.36
CA ASP A 103 -12.72 -5.94 -1.54
C ASP A 103 -11.21 -5.91 -1.73
N LEU A 104 -10.72 -4.84 -2.35
CA LEU A 104 -9.32 -4.65 -2.68
C LEU A 104 -8.79 -3.43 -1.91
N ASP A 105 -7.76 -3.64 -1.09
CA ASP A 105 -7.18 -2.56 -0.28
C ASP A 105 -6.66 -1.37 -1.12
N LEU A 106 -6.19 -1.65 -2.34
CA LEU A 106 -5.83 -0.62 -3.33
C LEU A 106 -6.99 0.32 -3.66
N HIS A 107 -8.22 -0.19 -3.74
CA HIS A 107 -9.39 0.63 -4.04
C HIS A 107 -9.72 1.59 -2.90
N ALA A 108 -9.61 1.13 -1.65
CA ALA A 108 -9.81 1.97 -0.47
C ALA A 108 -8.76 3.09 -0.39
N LEU A 109 -7.49 2.77 -0.65
CA LEU A 109 -6.42 3.77 -0.69
C LEU A 109 -6.61 4.77 -1.83
N GLU A 110 -6.91 4.30 -3.05
CA GLU A 110 -7.17 5.17 -4.21
C GLU A 110 -8.35 6.11 -3.95
N THR A 111 -9.39 5.63 -3.26
CA THR A 111 -10.55 6.45 -2.88
C THR A 111 -10.16 7.55 -1.88
N ALA A 112 -9.40 7.21 -0.83
CA ALA A 112 -8.89 8.17 0.13
C ALA A 112 -7.99 9.23 -0.54
N TRP A 113 -7.09 8.80 -1.42
CA TRP A 113 -6.22 9.69 -2.17
C TRP A 113 -6.98 10.64 -3.11
N LYS A 114 -8.00 10.15 -3.81
CA LYS A 114 -8.86 10.99 -4.67
C LYS A 114 -9.60 12.07 -3.87
N LEU A 115 -10.04 11.77 -2.66
CA LEU A 115 -10.67 12.75 -1.76
C LEU A 115 -9.69 13.87 -1.41
N VAL A 116 -8.49 13.50 -0.97
CA VAL A 116 -7.41 14.45 -0.62
C VAL A 116 -7.06 15.37 -1.79
N ARG A 117 -7.04 14.86 -3.02
CA ARG A 117 -6.73 15.67 -4.21
C ARG A 117 -7.84 16.61 -4.68
N ALA A 118 -9.09 16.30 -4.34
CA ALA A 118 -10.25 17.06 -4.80
C ALA A 118 -10.64 18.18 -3.83
N LEU A 119 -10.20 18.11 -2.58
CA LEU A 119 -10.59 19.03 -1.51
C LEU A 119 -9.64 20.25 -1.42
N PRO A 120 -10.14 21.40 -0.95
CA PRO A 120 -9.28 22.55 -0.62
C PRO A 120 -8.37 22.23 0.58
N ALA A 121 -7.40 23.10 0.85
CA ALA A 121 -6.46 22.94 1.96
C ALA A 121 -7.16 22.59 3.30
N PRO A 122 -6.57 21.71 4.14
CA PRO A 122 -7.17 21.24 5.39
C PRO A 122 -7.73 22.34 6.30
N GLU A 123 -7.07 23.49 6.37
CA GLU A 123 -7.45 24.63 7.21
C GLU A 123 -8.72 25.35 6.73
N ALA A 124 -9.08 25.21 5.46
CA ALA A 124 -10.29 25.80 4.88
C ALA A 124 -11.54 24.94 5.10
N LEU A 125 -11.39 23.72 5.65
CA LEU A 125 -12.48 22.79 5.87
C LEU A 125 -13.18 23.05 7.21
N GLN A 126 -14.51 22.88 7.20
CA GLN A 126 -15.31 22.90 8.42
C GLN A 126 -14.91 21.74 9.35
N GLU A 127 -14.98 21.96 10.67
CA GLU A 127 -14.60 20.98 11.72
C GLU A 127 -15.29 19.61 11.55
N GLU A 128 -16.60 19.59 11.30
CA GLU A 128 -17.36 18.34 11.10
C GLU A 128 -16.86 17.53 9.90
N VAL A 129 -16.50 18.24 8.81
CA VAL A 129 -15.93 17.64 7.60
C VAL A 129 -14.54 17.10 7.89
N ARG A 130 -13.72 17.83 8.65
CA ARG A 130 -12.37 17.39 9.05
C ARG A 130 -12.43 16.09 9.85
N ARG A 131 -13.31 15.99 10.85
CA ARG A 131 -13.46 14.76 11.66
C ARG A 131 -13.88 13.55 10.84
N THR A 132 -14.86 13.72 9.95
CA THR A 132 -15.29 12.65 9.04
C THR A 132 -14.16 12.22 8.11
N LEU A 133 -13.37 13.17 7.61
CA LEU A 133 -12.25 12.90 6.72
C LEU A 133 -11.11 12.19 7.46
N ILE A 134 -10.78 12.61 8.68
CA ILE A 134 -9.78 11.93 9.52
C ILE A 134 -10.10 10.44 9.66
N ALA A 135 -11.33 10.09 10.02
CA ALA A 135 -11.72 8.68 10.17
C ALA A 135 -11.56 7.87 8.88
N ARG A 136 -11.90 8.48 7.73
CA ARG A 136 -11.74 7.84 6.40
C ARG A 136 -10.27 7.66 6.02
N LEU A 137 -9.44 8.68 6.21
CA LEU A 137 -8.01 8.62 5.90
C LEU A 137 -7.27 7.66 6.85
N GLN A 138 -7.63 7.64 8.13
CA GLN A 138 -7.12 6.65 9.10
C GLN A 138 -7.42 5.22 8.66
N SER A 139 -8.66 4.96 8.24
CA SER A 139 -9.07 3.63 7.76
C SER A 139 -8.22 3.20 6.55
N ALA A 140 -7.94 4.10 5.61
CA ALA A 140 -7.06 3.81 4.46
C ALA A 140 -5.58 3.65 4.87
N ALA A 141 -5.09 4.46 5.81
CA ALA A 141 -3.72 4.40 6.31
C ALA A 141 -3.40 3.08 7.03
N VAL A 142 -4.39 2.49 7.73
CA VAL A 142 -4.26 1.18 8.37
C VAL A 142 -4.06 0.05 7.35
N LEU A 143 -4.69 0.15 6.18
CA LEU A 143 -4.57 -0.85 5.11
C LEU A 143 -3.17 -0.90 4.50
N TYR A 144 -2.43 0.21 4.52
CA TYR A 144 -1.03 0.23 4.10
C TYR A 144 -0.15 -0.37 5.20
N ARG A 145 0.19 -1.65 5.03
CA ARG A 145 1.03 -2.45 5.95
C ARG A 145 2.48 -2.53 5.49
N GLY A 146 2.75 -2.14 4.24
CA GLY A 146 4.08 -2.08 3.63
C GLY A 146 3.99 -1.80 2.13
N GLY A 147 5.12 -1.90 1.44
CA GLY A 147 5.16 -1.72 -0.02
C GLY A 147 4.24 -2.70 -0.76
N PHE A 148 3.75 -2.31 -1.93
CA PHE A 148 2.95 -3.19 -2.79
C PHE A 148 3.68 -4.52 -3.05
N LEU A 149 3.00 -5.65 -2.79
CA LEU A 149 3.56 -7.00 -2.89
C LEU A 149 4.91 -7.13 -2.15
N GLN A 150 4.96 -6.66 -0.90
CA GLN A 150 6.17 -6.73 -0.08
C GLN A 150 6.67 -8.17 0.05
N ASP A 151 7.99 -8.34 -0.04
CA ASP A 151 8.70 -9.62 0.04
C ASP A 151 8.26 -10.66 -1.02
N PHE A 152 7.54 -10.21 -2.05
CA PHE A 152 7.06 -11.07 -3.13
C PHE A 152 7.95 -10.99 -4.36
N THR A 153 8.76 -12.02 -4.57
CA THR A 153 9.56 -12.20 -5.79
C THR A 153 9.17 -13.45 -6.57
N LEU A 154 9.43 -13.42 -7.87
CA LEU A 154 9.31 -14.56 -8.78
C LEU A 154 10.65 -14.79 -9.50
N ARG A 155 10.94 -16.05 -9.85
CA ARG A 155 12.16 -16.37 -10.60
C ARG A 155 11.97 -16.06 -12.07
N ASN A 156 13.02 -15.47 -12.68
CA ASN A 156 13.15 -15.23 -14.12
C ASN A 156 12.01 -14.40 -14.74
N THR A 157 11.42 -13.44 -14.02
CA THR A 157 10.30 -12.64 -14.51
C THR A 157 10.55 -11.14 -14.45
N LEU A 158 11.51 -10.68 -15.26
CA LEU A 158 11.90 -9.26 -15.30
C LEU A 158 10.72 -8.32 -15.57
N ASP A 159 9.84 -8.66 -16.52
CA ASP A 159 8.69 -7.82 -16.84
C ASP A 159 7.69 -7.71 -15.68
N PHE A 160 7.51 -8.78 -14.92
CA PHE A 160 6.69 -8.77 -13.71
C PHE A 160 7.35 -7.95 -12.61
N ASP A 161 8.66 -8.14 -12.37
CA ASP A 161 9.39 -7.42 -11.33
C ASP A 161 9.41 -5.90 -11.62
N ASN A 162 9.57 -5.51 -12.89
CA ASN A 162 9.45 -4.12 -13.33
C ASN A 162 8.04 -3.56 -13.07
N TRP A 163 7.00 -4.35 -13.38
CA TRP A 163 5.63 -3.97 -13.08
C TRP A 163 5.40 -3.79 -11.58
N VAL A 164 5.89 -4.70 -10.73
CA VAL A 164 5.81 -4.55 -9.26
C VAL A 164 6.50 -3.26 -8.80
N GLY A 165 7.70 -2.97 -9.31
CA GLY A 165 8.43 -1.73 -8.98
C GLY A 165 7.66 -0.46 -9.36
N MET A 166 7.02 -0.45 -10.54
CA MET A 166 6.14 0.66 -10.94
C MET A 166 4.95 0.81 -10.00
N GLN A 167 4.30 -0.30 -9.62
CA GLN A 167 3.18 -0.27 -8.68
C GLN A 167 3.61 0.18 -7.28
N GLN A 168 4.78 -0.23 -6.80
CA GLN A 168 5.33 0.22 -5.51
C GLN A 168 5.50 1.75 -5.47
N GLY A 169 6.14 2.33 -6.48
CA GLY A 169 6.27 3.80 -6.58
C GLY A 169 4.91 4.50 -6.70
N TYR A 170 4.01 3.95 -7.52
CA TYR A 170 2.66 4.49 -7.73
C TYR A 170 1.82 4.56 -6.44
N TRP A 171 1.84 3.48 -5.64
CA TRP A 171 1.10 3.40 -4.39
C TRP A 171 1.79 4.16 -3.26
N TYR A 172 3.14 4.18 -3.23
CA TYR A 172 3.89 4.96 -2.25
C TYR A 172 3.56 6.45 -2.34
N GLN A 173 3.59 7.04 -3.55
CA GLN A 173 3.24 8.45 -3.75
C GLN A 173 1.81 8.81 -3.30
N ARG A 174 0.88 7.85 -3.33
CA ARG A 174 -0.52 8.06 -2.93
C ARG A 174 -0.67 8.01 -1.42
N ILE A 175 -0.09 6.99 -0.79
CA ILE A 175 -0.16 6.87 0.67
C ILE A 175 0.58 8.03 1.35
N GLU A 176 1.68 8.51 0.76
CA GLU A 176 2.41 9.68 1.22
C GLU A 176 1.50 10.90 1.37
N GLN A 177 0.72 11.21 0.33
CA GLN A 177 -0.25 12.31 0.35
C GLN A 177 -1.37 12.08 1.36
N VAL A 178 -1.80 10.84 1.56
CA VAL A 178 -2.82 10.50 2.57
C VAL A 178 -2.28 10.70 3.98
N PHE A 179 -1.05 10.27 4.28
CA PHE A 179 -0.40 10.49 5.57
C PHE A 179 -0.17 11.98 5.84
N ASP A 180 0.33 12.72 4.85
CA ASP A 180 0.56 14.15 4.96
C ASP A 180 -0.75 14.89 5.30
N TRP A 181 -1.82 14.65 4.54
CA TRP A 181 -3.13 15.24 4.81
C TRP A 181 -3.73 14.81 6.15
N LEU A 182 -3.64 13.53 6.49
CA LEU A 182 -4.13 13.04 7.77
C LEU A 182 -3.44 13.75 8.94
N SER A 183 -2.11 13.89 8.87
CA SER A 183 -1.35 14.60 9.90
C SER A 183 -1.75 16.08 10.01
N GLN A 184 -1.98 16.77 8.88
CA GLN A 184 -2.39 18.18 8.87
C GLN A 184 -3.79 18.37 9.45
N LEU A 185 -4.74 17.50 9.11
CA LEU A 185 -6.09 17.53 9.67
C LEU A 185 -6.09 17.29 11.18
N GLN A 186 -5.30 16.32 11.65
CA GLN A 186 -5.15 16.03 13.08
C GLN A 186 -4.53 17.22 13.83
N ILE A 187 -3.52 17.88 13.26
CA ILE A 187 -2.94 19.11 13.80
C ILE A 187 -4.00 20.22 13.90
N ALA A 188 -4.79 20.42 12.85
CA ALA A 188 -5.82 21.45 12.82
C ALA A 188 -6.95 21.19 13.84
N GLU A 189 -7.22 19.93 14.19
CA GLU A 189 -8.15 19.55 15.27
C GLU A 189 -7.50 19.58 16.67
N GLY A 190 -6.21 19.90 16.78
CA GLY A 190 -5.46 19.87 18.03
C GLY A 190 -5.12 18.46 18.54
N ALA A 191 -5.37 17.42 17.74
CA ALA A 191 -5.11 16.02 18.07
C ALA A 191 -3.62 15.66 17.85
N LEU A 192 -2.72 16.33 18.58
CA LEU A 192 -1.27 16.21 18.39
C LEU A 192 -0.75 14.78 18.60
N GLU A 193 -1.26 14.06 19.59
CA GLU A 193 -0.86 12.66 19.84
C GLU A 193 -1.17 11.75 18.64
N GLN A 194 -2.38 11.89 18.07
CA GLN A 194 -2.75 11.12 16.88
C GLN A 194 -1.92 11.52 15.65
N ALA A 195 -1.56 12.81 15.52
CA ALA A 195 -0.66 13.27 14.46
C ALA A 195 0.74 12.67 14.61
N ILE A 196 1.25 12.55 15.83
CA ILE A 196 2.53 11.88 16.12
C ILE A 196 2.45 10.41 15.70
N GLU A 197 1.43 9.68 16.12
CA GLU A 197 1.24 8.26 15.74
C GLU A 197 1.17 8.08 14.22
N THR A 198 0.44 8.95 13.52
CA THR A 198 0.35 8.95 12.05
C THR A 198 1.72 9.13 11.41
N VAL A 199 2.51 10.12 11.87
CA VAL A 199 3.81 10.44 11.28
C VAL A 199 4.87 9.38 11.65
N GLU A 200 4.80 8.80 12.85
CA GLU A 200 5.65 7.66 13.23
C GLU A 200 5.39 6.43 12.35
N ARG A 201 4.11 6.14 12.09
CA ARG A 201 3.73 5.09 11.14
C ARG A 201 4.25 5.39 9.73
N TRP A 202 4.08 6.62 9.25
CA TRP A 202 4.59 7.01 7.93
C TRP A 202 6.12 6.85 7.86
N ARG A 203 6.86 7.29 8.89
CA ARG A 203 8.32 7.14 8.99
C ARG A 203 8.77 5.69 8.98
N SER A 204 7.96 4.75 9.46
CA SER A 204 8.30 3.32 9.42
C SER A 204 8.42 2.77 8.00
N PHE A 205 7.76 3.41 7.01
CA PHE A 205 7.84 3.02 5.60
C PHE A 205 8.94 3.74 4.82
N ASP A 206 9.32 4.94 5.25
CA ASP A 206 10.41 5.72 4.66
C ASP A 206 11.27 6.39 5.74
N PRO A 207 12.13 5.61 6.42
CA PRO A 207 12.92 6.10 7.53
C PRO A 207 14.03 7.07 7.11
N LEU A 208 14.35 7.14 5.82
CA LEU A 208 15.36 8.02 5.23
C LEU A 208 14.79 9.37 4.79
N ASN A 209 13.48 9.57 4.92
CA ASN A 209 12.86 10.84 4.56
C ASN A 209 13.04 11.89 5.66
N GLU A 210 13.74 12.96 5.32
CA GLU A 210 14.00 14.05 6.25
C GLU A 210 12.75 14.83 6.63
N ASP A 211 11.84 15.07 5.68
CA ASP A 211 10.66 15.90 5.91
C ASP A 211 9.68 15.22 6.88
N ILE A 212 9.57 13.89 6.83
CA ILE A 212 8.81 13.10 7.81
C ILE A 212 9.43 13.24 9.21
N SER A 213 10.75 13.06 9.31
CA SER A 213 11.47 13.15 10.59
C SER A 213 11.39 14.56 11.17
N LEU A 214 11.49 15.60 10.33
CA LEU A 214 11.32 16.99 10.71
C LEU A 214 9.90 17.28 11.23
N ARG A 215 8.87 16.80 10.53
CA ARG A 215 7.46 16.96 10.95
C ARG A 215 7.23 16.31 12.31
N LEU A 216 7.78 15.11 12.52
CA LEU A 216 7.69 14.40 13.80
C LEU A 216 8.36 15.20 14.94
N MET A 217 9.56 15.75 14.70
CA MET A 217 10.25 16.59 15.68
C MET A 217 9.43 17.83 16.06
N HIS A 218 8.83 18.51 15.08
CA HIS A 218 7.96 19.66 15.34
C HIS A 218 6.73 19.29 16.16
N LEU A 219 6.07 18.18 15.85
CA LEU A 219 4.90 17.69 16.58
C LEU A 219 5.25 17.28 18.02
N GLN A 220 6.34 16.56 18.21
CA GLN A 220 6.84 16.15 19.53
C GLN A 220 7.23 17.36 20.39
N PHE A 221 7.82 18.40 19.78
CA PHE A 221 8.10 19.64 20.50
C PHE A 221 6.83 20.41 20.85
N ALA A 222 5.87 20.53 19.92
CA ALA A 222 4.59 21.21 20.15
C ALA A 222 3.72 20.54 21.23
N SER A 223 3.84 19.21 21.38
CA SER A 223 3.21 18.45 22.48
C SER A 223 3.99 18.52 23.81
N GLY A 224 5.09 19.28 23.87
CA GLY A 224 5.92 19.47 25.06
C GLY A 224 6.96 18.36 25.29
N ASN A 225 7.05 17.37 24.40
CA ASN A 225 7.95 16.23 24.52
C ASN A 225 9.28 16.45 23.78
N ARG A 226 10.06 17.41 24.28
CA ARG A 226 11.38 17.78 23.74
C ARG A 226 12.36 16.60 23.65
N ILE A 227 12.37 15.72 24.66
CA ILE A 227 13.27 14.56 24.70
C ILE A 227 12.97 13.63 23.53
N ALA A 228 11.68 13.39 23.23
CA ALA A 228 11.29 12.60 22.07
C ALA A 228 11.76 13.24 20.75
N ALA A 229 11.62 14.56 20.60
CA ALA A 229 12.09 15.27 19.41
C ALA A 229 13.60 15.13 19.17
N LEU A 230 14.42 15.23 20.22
CA LEU A 230 15.87 15.02 20.11
C LEU A 230 16.21 13.55 19.79
N LYS A 231 15.50 12.59 20.39
CA LYS A 231 15.68 11.16 20.08
C LYS A 231 15.33 10.84 18.63
N THR A 232 14.30 11.47 18.07
CA THR A 232 13.94 11.36 16.65
C THR A 232 15.09 11.82 15.76
N TYR A 233 15.71 12.96 16.07
CA TYR A 233 16.88 13.46 15.35
C TYR A 233 18.06 12.49 15.39
N GLU A 234 18.42 12.00 16.59
CA GLU A 234 19.54 11.08 16.78
C GLU A 234 19.31 9.77 16.01
N THR A 235 18.10 9.21 16.11
CA THR A 235 17.73 8.00 15.37
C THR A 235 17.81 8.21 13.86
N TYR A 236 17.34 9.36 13.35
CA TYR A 236 17.43 9.68 11.92
C TYR A 236 18.89 9.83 11.46
N GLN A 237 19.72 10.51 12.27
CA GLN A 237 21.15 10.65 11.99
C GLN A 237 21.85 9.29 11.90
N ASP A 238 21.56 8.37 12.83
CA ASP A 238 22.16 7.05 12.86
C ASP A 238 21.76 6.20 11.64
N VAL A 239 20.47 6.23 11.27
CA VAL A 239 19.96 5.54 10.07
C VAL A 239 20.62 6.10 8.82
N LEU A 240 20.67 7.43 8.67
CA LEU A 240 21.25 8.07 7.49
C LEU A 240 22.76 7.81 7.34
N MET A 241 23.48 7.78 8.46
CA MET A 241 24.89 7.41 8.48
C MET A 241 25.10 5.93 8.14
N THR A 242 24.25 5.03 8.63
CA THR A 242 24.37 3.59 8.39
C THR A 242 24.04 3.21 6.94
N GLU A 243 22.95 3.75 6.40
CA GLU A 243 22.44 3.37 5.07
C GLU A 243 23.12 4.16 3.94
N LEU A 244 23.39 5.46 4.15
CA LEU A 244 23.85 6.37 3.09
C LEU A 244 25.21 7.02 3.38
N SER A 245 25.84 6.76 4.54
CA SER A 245 27.07 7.45 4.98
C SER A 245 26.95 8.98 4.90
N ALA A 246 25.75 9.51 5.14
CA ALA A 246 25.41 10.91 4.99
C ALA A 246 24.95 11.54 6.32
N LYS A 247 25.07 12.87 6.42
CA LYS A 247 24.62 13.64 7.59
C LYS A 247 23.27 14.31 7.33
N PRO A 248 22.45 14.55 8.38
CA PRO A 248 21.22 15.31 8.24
C PRO A 248 21.47 16.69 7.64
N SER A 249 20.45 17.26 7.00
CA SER A 249 20.58 18.60 6.44
C SER A 249 20.75 19.67 7.54
N ARG A 250 21.13 20.86 7.09
CA ARG A 250 21.23 22.04 7.97
C ARG A 250 19.89 22.40 8.62
N LYS A 251 18.76 22.13 7.96
CA LYS A 251 17.42 22.44 8.46
C LYS A 251 17.10 21.60 9.70
N LEU A 252 17.30 20.29 9.59
CA LEU A 252 17.06 19.36 10.69
C LEU A 252 18.07 19.58 11.83
N GLY A 253 19.35 19.80 11.49
CA GLY A 253 20.40 20.12 12.47
C GLY A 253 20.14 21.43 13.24
N ALA A 254 19.66 22.47 12.57
CA ALA A 254 19.29 23.74 13.22
C ALA A 254 18.13 23.56 14.21
N LEU A 255 17.11 22.76 13.86
CA LEU A 255 16.03 22.44 14.79
C LEU A 255 16.55 21.69 16.01
N ALA A 256 17.42 20.69 15.83
CA ALA A 256 18.02 19.96 16.94
C ALA A 256 18.82 20.88 17.89
N GLU A 257 19.57 21.84 17.35
CA GLU A 257 20.30 22.83 18.17
C GLU A 257 19.36 23.75 18.95
N VAL A 258 18.29 24.24 18.32
CA VAL A 258 17.26 25.02 19.05
C VAL A 258 16.66 24.18 20.17
N LEU A 259 16.34 22.92 19.89
CA LEU A 259 15.82 21.98 20.88
C LEU A 259 16.84 21.60 21.94
N ARG A 260 18.16 21.74 21.75
CA ARG A 260 19.16 21.54 22.82
C ARG A 260 19.32 22.75 23.73
N ASN A 261 18.96 23.93 23.23
CA ASN A 261 19.15 25.21 23.94
C ASN A 261 17.87 25.85 24.47
N ALA A 262 16.68 25.35 24.09
CA ALA A 262 15.39 25.68 24.70
C ALA A 262 15.31 25.20 26.17
#